data_AF-A0A0S8A132-F1
#
_entry.id   AF-A0A0S8A132-F1
#
_cell.length_a   1.000
_cell.length_b   1.000
_cell.length_c   1.000
_cell.angle_alpha   90.00
_cell.angle_beta   90.00
_cell.angle_gamma   90.00
#
_symmetry.space_group_name_H-M   'P 1'
#
loop_
_entity.id
_entity.type
_entity.pdbx_description
1 polymer ?
#
loop_
_entity_poly.entity_id
_entity_poly.type
_entity_poly.pdbx_seq_one_letter_code
_entity_poly.pdbx_strand_id
1 'polypeptide(L)'
;VYYSNGPIFEVEEAAEDVTVIAHFPEAGQLLSGYALNTDFLIGKAALVEARSGAGRVILFGFRPQHRAQTHETFKILFNAVYRGASDEPERVDY
;
A
#
# COMPACT_ATOMS: atom_id res chain seq x y z
N VAL A 1 -4.20 -8.16 6.64
CA VAL A 1 -2.79 -7.75 6.44
C VAL A 1 -2.11 -7.71 7.80
N TYR A 2 -0.98 -8.39 8.00
CA TYR A 2 -0.10 -8.17 9.15
C TYR A 2 0.70 -6.87 8.98
N TYR A 3 0.78 -6.10 10.07
CA TYR A 3 1.53 -4.84 10.13
C TYR A 3 2.32 -4.78 11.45
N SER A 4 3.59 -4.39 11.36
CA SER A 4 4.42 -4.08 12.51
C SER A 4 5.56 -3.15 12.12
N ASN A 5 5.71 -2.04 12.85
CA ASN A 5 6.79 -1.05 12.70
C ASN A 5 7.07 -0.70 11.22
N GLY A 6 6.00 -0.51 10.44
CA GLY A 6 6.07 -0.05 9.06
C GLY A 6 5.93 1.47 9.00
N PRO A 7 6.18 2.09 7.83
CA PRO A 7 5.79 3.47 7.60
C PRO A 7 4.27 3.57 7.45
N ILE A 8 3.73 4.71 7.88
CA ILE A 8 2.34 5.11 7.69
C ILE A 8 2.39 6.37 6.84
N PHE A 9 1.62 6.42 5.76
CA PHE A 9 1.69 7.51 4.81
C PHE A 9 0.49 8.44 4.92
N GLU A 10 0.80 9.73 4.81
CA GLU A 10 -0.15 10.80 4.55
C GLU A 10 0.26 11.46 3.24
N VAL A 11 -0.71 11.64 2.36
CA VAL A 11 -0.50 12.31 1.07
C VAL A 11 -1.10 13.69 1.20
N GLU A 12 -0.24 14.71 1.12
CA GLU A 12 -0.64 16.12 1.16
C GLU A 12 -1.52 16.44 -0.05
N GLU A 13 -2.52 17.32 0.10
CA GLU A 13 -3.40 17.71 -1.01
C GLU A 13 -2.64 18.34 -2.18
N ALA A 14 -1.52 19.01 -1.90
CA ALA A 14 -0.65 19.63 -2.90
C ALA A 14 0.32 18.64 -3.56
N ALA A 15 0.32 17.36 -3.17
CA ALA A 15 1.21 16.37 -3.76
C ALA A 15 0.76 16.02 -5.19
N GLU A 16 1.54 16.46 -6.17
CA GLU A 16 1.35 16.10 -7.57
C GLU A 16 1.95 14.72 -7.87
N ASP A 17 1.36 14.01 -8.84
CA ASP A 17 1.81 12.71 -9.31
C ASP A 17 1.92 11.60 -8.25
N VAL A 18 1.13 11.70 -7.18
CA VAL A 18 0.99 10.67 -6.15
C VAL A 18 -0.40 10.06 -6.22
N THR A 19 -0.47 8.72 -6.25
CA THR A 19 -1.72 7.95 -6.24
C THR A 19 -1.73 7.02 -5.03
N VAL A 20 -2.76 7.12 -4.19
CA VAL A 20 -3.00 6.14 -3.14
C VAL A 20 -3.70 4.93 -3.73
N ILE A 21 -3.06 3.76 -3.64
CA ILE A 21 -3.58 2.50 -4.18
C ILE A 21 -4.43 1.77 -3.12
N ALA A 22 -4.05 1.89 -1.85
CA ALA A 22 -4.78 1.28 -0.75
C ALA A 22 -4.69 2.09 0.54
N HIS A 23 -5.76 2.05 1.32
CA HIS A 23 -5.85 2.65 2.66
C HIS A 23 -6.04 1.55 3.71
N PHE A 24 -5.61 1.83 4.93
CA PHE A 24 -6.15 1.14 6.09
C PHE A 24 -7.63 1.52 6.27
N PRO A 25 -8.49 0.61 6.76
CA PRO A 25 -9.92 0.88 6.86
C PRO A 25 -10.22 2.03 7.84
N GLU A 26 -11.41 2.62 7.76
CA GLU A 26 -11.84 3.67 8.71
C GLU A 26 -12.21 3.08 10.09
N ALA A 27 -12.60 1.81 10.12
CA ALA A 27 -12.96 1.09 11.33
C ALA A 27 -12.59 -0.39 11.21
N GLY A 28 -12.55 -1.10 12.35
CA GLY A 28 -12.32 -2.55 12.34
C GLY A 28 -10.90 -2.94 11.92
N GLN A 29 -9.89 -2.23 12.42
CA GLN A 29 -8.46 -2.50 12.12
C GLN A 29 -8.04 -3.94 12.48
N LEU A 30 -8.71 -4.54 13.46
CA LEU A 30 -8.46 -5.89 13.90
C LEU A 30 -9.62 -6.80 13.52
N LEU A 31 -9.40 -7.66 12.53
CA LEU A 31 -10.34 -8.73 12.21
C LEU A 31 -10.24 -9.89 13.23
N SER A 32 -9.03 -10.21 13.68
CA SER A 32 -8.78 -11.22 14.72
C SER A 32 -7.35 -11.12 15.25
N GLY A 33 -7.11 -11.59 16.48
CA GLY A 33 -5.78 -11.64 17.09
C GLY A 33 -5.51 -10.47 18.03
N TYR A 34 -4.39 -9.78 17.84
CA TYR A 34 -3.92 -8.73 18.72
C TYR A 34 -3.52 -7.48 17.93
N ALA A 35 -3.89 -6.30 18.46
CA ALA A 35 -3.48 -5.02 17.91
C ALA A 35 -3.18 -4.01 19.02
N LEU A 36 -2.23 -3.13 18.75
CA LEU A 36 -1.85 -2.01 19.61
C LEU A 36 -1.77 -0.74 18.76
N ASN A 37 -2.17 0.38 19.34
CA ASN A 37 -2.02 1.71 18.73
C ASN A 37 -2.58 1.79 17.31
N THR A 38 -3.75 1.16 17.08
CA THR A 38 -4.38 1.10 15.75
C THR A 38 -4.89 2.45 15.25
N ASP A 39 -5.07 3.41 16.15
CA ASP A 39 -5.60 4.74 15.83
C ASP A 39 -4.71 5.49 14.84
N PHE A 40 -3.40 5.23 14.85
CA PHE A 40 -2.47 5.81 13.88
C PHE A 40 -2.64 5.26 12.46
N LEU A 41 -3.33 4.14 12.29
CA LEU A 41 -3.55 3.54 10.97
C LEU A 41 -4.81 4.07 10.30
N ILE A 42 -5.79 4.57 11.05
CA ILE A 42 -7.15 4.84 10.56
C ILE A 42 -7.13 5.80 9.35
N GLY A 43 -7.70 5.34 8.23
CA GLY A 43 -7.81 6.08 6.97
C GLY A 43 -6.48 6.38 6.26
N LYS A 44 -5.34 6.07 6.88
CA LYS A 44 -4.02 6.39 6.34
C LYS A 44 -3.69 5.50 5.14
N ALA A 45 -2.84 6.03 4.25
CA ALA A 45 -2.43 5.32 3.07
C ALA A 45 -1.49 4.15 3.44
N ALA A 46 -1.86 2.95 2.99
CA ALA A 46 -1.12 1.71 3.21
C ALA A 46 -0.25 1.32 2.01
N LEU A 47 -0.57 1.83 0.82
CA LEU A 47 0.18 1.63 -0.41
C LEU A 47 0.04 2.86 -1.30
N VAL A 48 1.18 3.41 -1.72
CA VAL A 48 1.24 4.63 -2.52
C VAL A 48 2.13 4.40 -3.74
N GLU A 49 1.73 4.96 -4.87
CA GLU A 49 2.56 5.13 -6.05
C GLU A 49 2.88 6.61 -6.25
N ALA A 50 4.13 6.94 -6.54
CA ALA A 50 4.55 8.30 -6.87
C ALA A 50 5.40 8.29 -8.14
N ARG A 51 5.22 9.27 -9.04
CA ARG A 51 6.14 9.46 -10.16
C ARG A 51 7.44 10.09 -9.65
N SER A 52 8.57 9.65 -10.22
CA SER A 52 9.87 10.24 -9.94
C SER A 52 10.69 10.26 -11.22
N GLY A 53 10.83 11.45 -11.81
CA GLY A 53 11.40 11.62 -13.14
C GLY A 53 10.64 10.81 -14.19
N ALA A 54 11.36 10.01 -14.97
CA ALA A 54 10.77 9.12 -15.97
C ALA A 54 10.18 7.84 -15.35
N GLY A 55 10.43 7.56 -14.08
CA GLY A 55 10.04 6.33 -13.41
C GLY A 55 8.90 6.51 -12.40
N ARG A 56 8.72 5.48 -11.58
CA ARG A 56 7.74 5.45 -10.50
C ARG A 56 8.34 4.77 -9.27
N VAL A 57 7.81 5.11 -8.11
CA VAL A 57 8.17 4.54 -6.81
C VAL A 57 6.90 3.98 -6.19
N ILE A 58 6.95 2.71 -5.77
CA ILE A 58 5.85 2.07 -5.05
C ILE A 58 6.27 1.91 -3.58
N LEU A 59 5.49 2.52 -2.68
CA LEU A 59 5.76 2.57 -1.24
C LEU A 59 4.74 1.72 -0.49
N PHE A 60 5.21 0.67 0.19
CA PHE A 60 4.38 -0.21 1.00
C PHE A 60 4.49 0.17 2.49
N GLY A 61 3.34 0.42 3.13
CA GLY A 61 3.25 0.63 4.57
C GLY A 61 3.29 -0.69 5.36
N PHE A 62 2.88 -1.78 4.72
CA PHE A 62 2.97 -3.14 5.24
C PHE A 62 4.05 -3.93 4.51
N ARG A 63 4.39 -5.13 5.01
CA ARG A 63 5.44 -5.97 4.43
C ARG A 63 4.81 -7.13 3.65
N PRO A 64 4.56 -7.01 2.34
CA PRO A 64 3.94 -8.09 1.56
C PRO A 64 4.78 -9.36 1.53
N GLN A 65 6.11 -9.24 1.68
CA GLN A 65 7.08 -10.35 1.65
C GLN A 65 7.26 -11.08 2.99
N HIS A 66 6.54 -10.68 4.05
CA HIS A 66 6.72 -11.26 5.37
C HIS A 66 6.26 -12.72 5.40
N ARG A 67 7.04 -13.59 6.09
CA ARG A 67 6.66 -14.99 6.29
C ARG A 67 5.34 -15.06 7.05
N ALA A 68 4.46 -15.97 6.63
CA ALA A 68 3.10 -16.15 7.16
C ALA A 68 2.12 -14.99 6.91
N GLN A 69 2.43 -14.08 5.96
CA GLN A 69 1.44 -13.13 5.44
C GLN A 69 0.46 -13.82 4.47
N THR A 70 -0.76 -13.29 4.36
CA THR A 70 -1.77 -13.76 3.40
C THR A 70 -1.23 -13.75 1.97
N HIS A 71 -1.41 -14.85 1.22
CA HIS A 71 -0.90 -14.98 -0.16
C HIS A 71 -1.38 -13.87 -1.10
N GLU A 72 -2.57 -13.31 -0.87
CA GLU A 72 -3.12 -12.22 -1.69
C GLU A 72 -2.23 -10.96 -1.68
N THR A 73 -1.41 -10.73 -0.65
CA THR A 73 -0.50 -9.59 -0.64
C THR A 73 0.65 -9.74 -1.65
N PHE A 74 0.96 -10.97 -2.10
CA PHE A 74 1.97 -11.18 -3.14
C PHE A 74 1.55 -10.65 -4.50
N LYS A 75 0.24 -10.69 -4.83
CA LYS A 75 -0.27 -10.10 -6.08
C LYS A 75 0.14 -8.64 -6.21
N ILE A 76 0.00 -7.88 -5.11
CA ILE A 76 0.36 -6.46 -5.09
C ILE A 76 1.87 -6.27 -5.27
N LEU A 77 2.69 -7.09 -4.61
CA LEU A 77 4.15 -7.04 -4.77
C LEU A 77 4.59 -7.33 -6.21
N PHE A 78 4.04 -8.37 -6.83
CA PHE A 78 4.38 -8.71 -8.22
C PHE A 78 3.81 -7.70 -9.22
N ASN A 79 2.62 -7.15 -8.96
CA ASN A 79 2.08 -6.04 -9.75
C ASN A 79 2.98 -4.81 -9.67
N ALA A 80 3.57 -4.51 -8.51
CA ALA A 80 4.53 -3.41 -8.39
C ALA A 80 5.81 -3.65 -9.21
N VAL A 81 6.34 -4.88 -9.23
CA VAL A 81 7.50 -5.24 -10.08
C VAL A 81 7.14 -5.14 -11.56
N TYR A 82 5.98 -5.67 -11.95
CA TYR A 82 5.48 -5.58 -13.32
C TYR A 82 5.31 -4.11 -13.76
N ARG A 83 4.70 -3.28 -12.92
CA ARG A 83 4.54 -1.82 -13.14
C ARG A 83 5.85 -1.08 -13.28
N GLY A 84 6.93 -1.56 -12.68
CA GLY A 84 8.27 -1.02 -12.90
C GLY A 84 8.81 -1.29 -14.31
N ALA A 85 8.35 -2.36 -14.96
CA ALA A 85 8.76 -2.75 -16.31
C ALA A 85 7.79 -2.27 -17.40
N SER A 86 6.53 -1.97 -17.06
CA SER A 86 5.49 -1.54 -18.00
C SER A 86 5.13 -0.06 -17.82
N ASP A 87 5.12 0.71 -18.91
CA ASP A 87 4.59 2.09 -18.90
C ASP A 87 3.08 2.18 -19.12
N GLU A 88 2.40 1.03 -19.22
CA GLU A 88 0.97 0.96 -19.48
C GLU A 88 0.14 1.22 -18.20
N PRO A 89 -0.89 2.09 -18.27
CA PRO A 89 -1.81 2.28 -17.15
C PRO A 89 -2.61 1.00 -16.88
N GLU A 90 -3.03 0.80 -15.62
CA GLU A 90 -3.77 -0.39 -15.19
C GLU A 90 -5.09 -0.50 -15.95
N ARG A 91 -5.24 -1.57 -16.73
CA ARG A 91 -6.51 -1.93 -17.35
C ARG A 91 -7.37 -2.63 -16.32
N VAL A 92 -8.31 -1.90 -15.72
CA VAL A 92 -9.32 -2.45 -14.83
C VAL A 92 -10.48 -2.95 -15.69
N ASP A 93 -10.45 -4.23 -16.08
CA ASP A 93 -11.63 -4.90 -16.62
C ASP A 93 -12.46 -5.44 -15.43
N TYR A 94 -13.76 -5.13 -15.41
CA TYR A 94 -14.74 -5.45 -14.36
C TYR A 94 -15.17 -6.92 -14.34
#